data_AF-B7PU18-F1
#
_entry.id   AF-B7PU18-F1
#
_cell.length_a   1.000
_cell.length_b   1.000
_cell.length_c   1.000
_cell.angle_alpha   90.00
_cell.angle_beta   90.00
_cell.angle_gamma   90.00
#
_symmetry.space_group_name_H-M   'P 1'
#
loop_
_entity.id
_entity.type
_entity.pdbx_description
1 polymer ?
#
loop_
_entity_poly.entity_id
_entity_poly.type
_entity_poly.pdbx_seq_one_letter_code
_entity_poly.pdbx_strand_id
1 'polypeptide(L)'
;FAVFGVLMVVVLGLGLFFSFRRRSSLSVEEVFLGSRTLQMIPLALSVLATLVSSTGIISFTAHFYAYGMNMLWCILPYLMMIPVIVHIIIPVLYRLKVTSVFEYLGARYGSKISLTACIIYFLLT
;
A
#
# COMPACT_ATOMS: atom_id res chain seq x y z
N PHE A 1 5.55 -25.81 -15.39
CA PHE A 1 5.54 -24.69 -16.37
C PHE A 1 4.14 -24.27 -16.81
N ALA A 2 3.21 -25.20 -17.10
CA ALA A 2 1.84 -24.87 -17.52
C ALA A 2 1.09 -23.95 -16.52
N VAL A 3 1.16 -24.24 -15.21
CA VAL A 3 0.50 -23.45 -14.16
C VAL A 3 1.00 -21.99 -14.11
N PHE A 4 2.31 -21.79 -14.26
CA PHE A 4 2.90 -20.45 -14.27
C PHE A 4 2.45 -19.66 -15.51
N GLY A 5 2.44 -20.30 -16.68
CA GLY A 5 1.95 -19.70 -17.93
C GLY A 5 0.48 -19.27 -17.83
N VAL A 6 -0.38 -20.14 -17.29
CA VAL A 6 -1.81 -19.84 -17.09
C VAL A 6 -1.99 -18.66 -16.14
N LEU A 7 -1.30 -18.64 -14.99
CA LEU A 7 -1.38 -17.52 -14.03
C LEU A 7 -0.94 -16.20 -14.67
N MET A 8 0.17 -16.19 -15.41
CA MET A 8 0.65 -15.01 -16.13
C MET A 8 -0.39 -14.50 -17.12
N VAL A 9 -0.96 -15.37 -17.95
CA VAL A 9 -1.99 -15.00 -18.92
C VAL A 9 -3.26 -14.49 -18.23
N VAL A 10 -3.67 -15.07 -17.10
CA VAL A 10 -4.85 -14.62 -16.36
C VAL A 10 -4.63 -13.23 -15.75
N VAL A 11 -3.47 -12.97 -15.10
CA VAL A 11 -3.17 -11.66 -14.51
C VAL A 11 -3.02 -10.58 -15.59
N LEU A 12 -2.29 -10.89 -16.66
CA LEU A 12 -2.15 -9.99 -17.82
C LEU A 12 -3.49 -9.75 -18.51
N GLY A 13 -4.29 -10.80 -18.67
CA GLY A 13 -5.62 -10.74 -19.27
C GLY A 13 -6.58 -9.88 -18.46
N LEU A 14 -6.60 -10.02 -17.14
CA LEU A 14 -7.37 -9.17 -16.24
C LEU A 14 -6.89 -7.71 -16.32
N GLY A 15 -5.57 -7.48 -16.29
CA GLY A 15 -4.99 -6.14 -16.42
C GLY A 15 -5.36 -5.46 -17.74
N LEU A 16 -5.23 -6.17 -18.86
CA LEU A 16 -5.59 -5.67 -20.18
C LEU A 16 -7.10 -5.47 -20.33
N PHE A 17 -7.92 -6.39 -19.83
CA PHE A 17 -9.38 -6.27 -19.87
C PHE A 17 -9.85 -5.05 -19.08
N PHE A 18 -9.33 -4.85 -17.86
CA PHE A 18 -9.61 -3.64 -17.08
C PHE A 18 -9.07 -2.37 -17.76
N SER A 19 -7.90 -2.42 -18.40
CA SER A 19 -7.32 -1.27 -19.12
C SER A 19 -8.13 -0.89 -20.36
N PHE A 20 -8.56 -1.86 -21.18
CA PHE A 20 -9.35 -1.61 -22.38
C PHE A 20 -10.80 -1.22 -22.07
N ARG A 21 -11.42 -1.80 -21.03
CA ARG A 21 -12.78 -1.44 -20.59
C ARG A 21 -12.84 -0.06 -19.94
N ARG A 22 -11.75 0.40 -19.32
CA ARG A 22 -11.63 1.67 -18.59
C ARG A 22 -11.03 2.81 -19.44
N ARG A 23 -11.19 2.74 -20.77
CA ARG A 23 -10.60 3.68 -21.74
C ARG A 23 -11.47 4.92 -22.02
N SER A 24 -12.66 5.03 -21.44
CA SER A 24 -13.55 6.18 -21.62
C SER A 24 -13.71 6.94 -20.30
N SER A 25 -12.91 8.00 -20.16
CA SER A 25 -13.11 9.15 -19.26
C SER A 25 -13.13 8.88 -17.75
N LEU A 26 -11.96 8.72 -17.12
CA LEU A 26 -11.81 9.03 -15.70
C LEU A 26 -10.49 9.78 -15.46
N SER A 27 -10.59 10.93 -14.82
CA SER A 27 -9.49 11.86 -14.52
C SER A 27 -8.42 11.14 -13.67
N VAL A 28 -7.18 11.63 -13.69
CA VAL A 28 -6.07 11.15 -12.83
C VAL A 28 -6.53 11.06 -11.37
N GLU A 29 -7.42 11.96 -10.94
CA GLU A 29 -8.04 11.92 -9.61
C GLU A 29 -8.93 10.70 -9.33
N GLU A 30 -9.60 10.09 -10.30
CA GLU A 30 -10.46 8.92 -10.05
C GLU A 30 -9.66 7.61 -10.02
N VAL A 31 -8.50 7.60 -10.68
CA VAL A 31 -7.54 6.49 -10.61
C VAL A 31 -6.72 6.57 -9.31
N PHE A 32 -6.35 7.77 -8.87
CA PHE A 32 -5.55 7.97 -7.64
C PHE A 32 -6.37 8.13 -6.36
N LEU A 33 -7.54 8.79 -6.39
CA LEU A 33 -8.40 8.97 -5.20
C LEU A 33 -9.56 7.96 -5.11
N GLY A 34 -9.76 7.10 -6.12
CA GLY A 34 -10.89 6.17 -6.11
C GLY A 34 -12.21 6.89 -5.84
N SER A 35 -12.42 8.02 -6.51
CA SER A 35 -13.64 8.83 -6.41
C SER A 35 -14.00 9.30 -4.98
N ARG A 36 -13.11 9.30 -3.97
CA ARG A 36 -13.48 9.66 -2.56
C ARG A 36 -14.71 8.91 -1.98
N THR A 37 -15.24 7.94 -2.71
CA THR A 37 -16.49 7.21 -2.48
C THR A 37 -16.23 5.72 -2.33
N LEU A 38 -14.96 5.28 -2.47
CA LEU A 38 -14.56 3.94 -2.05
C LEU A 38 -14.99 3.73 -0.60
N GLN A 39 -15.89 2.77 -0.41
CA GLN A 39 -16.32 2.33 0.91
C GLN A 39 -15.10 1.93 1.75
N MET A 40 -15.20 2.05 3.07
CA MET A 40 -14.08 1.82 3.99
C MET A 40 -13.43 0.42 3.81
N ILE A 41 -14.24 -0.56 3.40
CA ILE A 41 -13.83 -1.96 3.22
C ILE A 41 -12.87 -2.15 2.03
N PRO A 42 -13.21 -1.77 0.78
CA PRO A 42 -12.30 -1.91 -0.36
C PRO A 42 -11.03 -1.05 -0.21
N LEU A 43 -11.10 0.10 0.49
CA LEU A 43 -9.92 0.89 0.80
C LEU A 43 -8.96 0.13 1.72
N ALA A 44 -9.46 -0.42 2.83
CA ALA A 44 -8.66 -1.21 3.75
C ALA A 44 -8.07 -2.45 3.06
N LEU A 45 -8.86 -3.12 2.21
CA LEU A 45 -8.42 -4.29 1.45
C LEU A 45 -7.28 -3.95 0.48
N SER A 46 -7.35 -2.81 -0.21
CA SER A 46 -6.27 -2.35 -1.10
C SER A 46 -5.00 -2.03 -0.32
N VAL A 47 -5.12 -1.40 0.86
CA VAL A 47 -3.96 -1.11 1.71
C VAL A 47 -3.32 -2.41 2.20
N LEU A 48 -4.12 -3.37 2.66
CA LEU A 48 -3.63 -4.70 3.05
C LEU A 48 -2.95 -5.41 1.89
N ALA A 49 -3.52 -5.35 0.68
CA ALA A 49 -2.91 -5.92 -0.52
C ALA A 49 -1.55 -5.31 -0.83
N THR A 50 -1.39 -3.99 -0.67
CA THR A 50 -0.09 -3.31 -0.85
C THR A 50 0.93 -3.67 0.24
N LEU A 51 0.48 -3.91 1.47
CA LEU A 51 1.37 -4.28 2.58
C LEU A 51 1.90 -5.73 2.47
N VAL A 52 1.12 -6.62 1.87
CA VAL A 52 1.49 -8.03 1.73
C VAL A 52 2.35 -8.23 0.48
N SER A 53 3.67 -8.21 0.70
CA SER A 53 4.66 -8.58 -0.32
C SER A 53 5.13 -10.02 -0.16
N SER A 54 5.52 -10.64 -1.29
CA SER A 54 6.17 -11.96 -1.33
C SER A 54 7.40 -12.02 -0.41
N THR A 55 8.21 -10.95 -0.38
CA THR A 55 9.38 -10.85 0.48
C THR A 55 9.01 -10.87 1.96
N GLY A 56 7.89 -10.26 2.34
CA GLY A 56 7.40 -10.26 3.72
C GLY A 56 7.07 -11.66 4.22
N ILE A 57 6.43 -12.49 3.40
CA ILE A 57 6.07 -13.87 3.75
C ILE A 57 7.33 -14.73 3.91
N ILE A 58 8.29 -14.61 2.99
CA ILE A 58 9.55 -15.37 3.05
C ILE A 58 10.34 -14.96 4.31
N SER A 59 10.46 -13.66 4.57
CA SER A 59 11.12 -13.15 5.78
C SER A 59 10.43 -13.65 7.05
N PHE A 60 9.10 -13.62 7.10
CA PHE A 60 8.34 -14.11 8.25
C PHE A 60 8.61 -15.60 8.52
N THR A 61 8.60 -16.44 7.48
CA THR A 61 8.91 -17.87 7.65
C THR A 61 10.36 -18.12 8.06
N ALA A 62 11.32 -17.35 7.53
CA ALA A 62 12.72 -17.43 7.91
C ALA A 62 12.95 -17.04 9.38
N HIS A 63 12.29 -15.99 9.86
CA HIS A 63 12.34 -15.59 11.26
C HIS A 63 11.65 -16.61 12.19
N PHE A 64 10.53 -17.19 11.76
CA PHE A 64 9.85 -18.25 12.52
C PHE A 64 10.74 -19.49 12.67
N TYR A 65 11.49 -19.83 11.61
CA TYR A 65 12.42 -20.95 11.62
C TYR A 65 13.63 -20.68 12.55
N ALA A 66 14.13 -19.45 12.59
CA ALA A 66 15.30 -19.09 13.40
C ALA A 66 14.99 -18.86 14.90
N TYR A 67 13.84 -18.24 15.22
CA TYR A 67 13.52 -17.78 16.58
C TYR A 67 12.35 -18.53 17.25
N GLY A 68 11.69 -19.43 16.52
CA GLY A 68 10.59 -20.25 17.03
C GLY A 68 9.41 -19.43 17.56
N MET A 69 8.84 -19.87 18.69
CA MET A 69 7.62 -19.29 19.29
C MET A 69 7.78 -17.83 19.78
N ASN A 70 9.01 -17.34 19.94
CA ASN A 70 9.27 -15.97 20.43
C ASN A 70 8.72 -14.90 19.47
N MET A 71 8.54 -15.24 18.19
CA MET A 71 8.05 -14.31 17.18
C MET A 71 6.58 -13.93 17.35
N LEU A 72 5.79 -14.73 18.08
CA LEU A 72 4.39 -14.39 18.39
C LEU A 72 4.29 -13.09 19.22
N TRP A 73 5.31 -12.75 19.99
CA TRP A 73 5.35 -11.50 20.75
C TRP A 73 5.41 -10.26 19.85
N CYS A 74 5.88 -10.37 18.60
CA CYS A 74 5.87 -9.27 17.64
C CYS A 74 4.46 -8.94 17.10
N ILE A 75 3.49 -9.84 17.25
CA ILE A 75 2.11 -9.62 16.78
C ILE A 75 1.39 -8.61 17.68
N LEU A 76 1.65 -8.63 18.99
CA LEU A 76 1.07 -7.71 19.97
C LEU A 76 1.30 -6.22 19.63
N PRO A 77 2.55 -5.76 19.40
CA PRO A 77 2.80 -4.37 19.04
C PRO A 77 2.22 -4.02 17.66
N TYR A 78 2.22 -4.95 16.70
CA TYR A 78 1.59 -4.74 15.39
C TYR A 78 0.08 -4.48 15.52
N LEU A 79 -0.62 -5.26 16.36
CA LEU A 79 -2.05 -5.11 16.60
C LEU A 79 -2.37 -3.78 17.30
N MET A 80 -1.50 -3.33 18.22
CA MET A 80 -1.63 -2.05 18.91
C MET A 80 -1.32 -0.85 18.00
N MET A 81 -0.46 -1.00 16.99
CA MET A 81 -0.09 0.10 16.10
C MET A 81 -1.19 0.45 15.08
N ILE A 82 -1.96 -0.54 14.63
CA ILE A 82 -3.08 -0.35 13.68
C ILE A 82 -4.10 0.70 14.14
N PRO A 83 -4.70 0.63 15.35
CA PRO A 83 -5.68 1.62 15.79
C PRO A 83 -5.08 3.02 15.95
N VAL A 84 -3.80 3.11 16.35
CA VAL A 84 -3.07 4.38 16.48
C VAL A 84 -2.90 5.04 15.11
N ILE A 85 -2.50 4.27 14.09
CA ILE A 85 -2.38 4.76 12.71
C ILE A 85 -3.74 5.23 12.19
N VAL A 86 -4.79 4.43 12.40
CA VAL A 86 -6.16 4.76 11.95
C VAL A 86 -6.68 6.04 12.61
N HIS A 87 -6.43 6.26 13.90
CA HIS A 87 -6.93 7.43 14.62
C HIS A 87 -6.08 8.68 14.47
N ILE A 88 -4.79 8.57 14.13
CA ILE A 88 -3.89 9.73 14.05
C ILE A 88 -3.56 10.09 12.60
N ILE A 89 -3.17 9.11 11.78
CA ILE A 89 -2.69 9.36 10.42
C ILE A 89 -3.86 9.69 9.48
N ILE A 90 -4.98 8.95 9.57
CA ILE A 90 -6.14 9.14 8.69
C ILE A 90 -6.77 10.53 8.85
N PRO A 91 -7.11 11.04 10.06
CA PRO A 91 -7.72 12.36 10.17
C PRO A 91 -6.74 13.50 9.81
N VAL A 92 -5.44 13.30 9.99
CA VAL A 92 -4.42 14.26 9.55
C VAL A 92 -4.35 14.32 8.01
N LEU A 93 -4.33 13.18 7.32
CA LEU A 93 -4.38 13.16 5.85
C LEU A 93 -5.68 13.77 5.31
N TYR A 94 -6.82 13.41 5.93
CA TYR A 94 -8.14 13.86 5.45
C TYR A 94 -8.34 15.37 5.63
N ARG A 95 -7.81 15.97 6.72
CA ARG A 95 -7.92 17.41 6.97
C ARG A 95 -7.09 18.27 6.02
N LEU A 96 -5.93 17.80 5.55
CA LEU A 96 -5.08 18.60 4.67
C LEU A 96 -5.43 18.45 3.16
N LYS A 97 -6.40 17.60 2.77
CA LYS A 97 -6.77 17.32 1.37
C LYS A 97 -5.59 16.85 0.48
N VAL A 98 -4.54 16.32 1.11
CA VAL A 98 -3.31 15.91 0.42
C VAL A 98 -3.46 14.49 -0.08
N THR A 99 -3.10 14.24 -1.34
CA THR A 99 -3.26 12.93 -2.01
C THR A 99 -2.10 11.98 -1.75
N SER A 100 -0.99 12.45 -1.15
CA SER A 100 0.20 11.66 -0.84
C SER A 100 0.89 12.07 0.47
N VAL A 101 1.40 11.09 1.22
CA VAL A 101 2.18 11.32 2.46
C VAL A 101 3.41 12.21 2.20
N PHE A 102 4.00 12.13 1.01
CA PHE A 102 5.16 12.96 0.64
C PHE A 102 4.81 14.43 0.51
N GLU A 103 3.62 14.75 0.00
CA GLU A 103 3.15 16.13 -0.16
C GLU A 103 2.82 16.76 1.22
N TYR A 104 2.44 15.94 2.23
CA TYR A 104 2.36 16.38 3.63
C TYR A 104 3.74 16.78 4.17
N LEU A 105 4.77 15.97 3.92
CA LEU A 105 6.14 16.31 4.32
C LEU A 105 6.64 17.57 3.59
N GLY A 106 6.29 17.74 2.31
CA GLY A 106 6.64 18.92 1.53
C GLY A 106 5.99 20.21 2.02
N ALA A 107 4.70 20.16 2.41
CA ALA A 107 3.99 21.33 2.92
C ALA A 107 4.48 21.80 4.30
N ARG A 108 4.93 20.87 5.15
CA ARG A 108 5.36 21.19 6.53
C ARG A 108 6.85 21.46 6.68
N TYR A 109 7.70 20.79 5.89
CA TYR A 109 9.16 20.87 6.02
C TYR A 109 9.85 21.40 4.75
N GLY A 110 9.10 21.70 3.69
CA GLY A 110 9.62 22.23 2.43
C GLY A 110 9.94 21.15 1.40
N SER A 111 9.91 21.56 0.12
CA SER A 111 9.99 20.67 -1.05
C SER A 111 11.24 19.78 -1.09
N LYS A 112 12.35 20.22 -0.48
CA LYS A 112 13.61 19.46 -0.41
C LYS A 112 13.48 18.17 0.39
N ILE A 113 12.75 18.19 1.51
CA ILE A 113 12.59 17.03 2.40
C ILE A 113 11.63 16.01 1.79
N SER A 114 10.60 16.48 1.08
CA SER A 114 9.74 15.61 0.28
C SER A 114 10.52 14.85 -0.80
N LEU A 115 11.46 15.51 -1.48
CA LEU A 115 12.26 14.90 -2.53
C LEU A 115 13.23 13.86 -1.95
N THR A 116 13.90 14.19 -0.84
CA THR A 116 14.76 13.22 -0.14
C THR A 116 13.98 12.00 0.36
N ALA A 117 12.78 12.20 0.92
CA ALA A 117 11.93 11.09 1.35
C ALA A 117 11.50 10.21 0.17
N CYS A 118 11.19 10.82 -0.97
CA CYS A 118 10.82 10.10 -2.20
C CYS A 118 12.00 9.27 -2.74
N ILE A 119 13.22 9.84 -2.74
CA ILE A 119 14.45 9.12 -3.13
C ILE A 119 14.69 7.94 -2.19
N ILE A 120 14.62 8.15 -0.88
CA ILE A 120 14.84 7.08 0.10
C ILE A 120 13.82 5.96 -0.08
N TYR A 121 12.55 6.29 -0.30
CA TYR A 121 11.50 5.30 -0.52
C TYR A 121 11.76 4.47 -1.78
N PHE A 122 12.17 5.11 -2.89
CA PHE A 122 12.51 4.43 -4.13
C PHE A 122 13.76 3.55 -4.01
N LEU A 123 14.72 3.93 -3.17
CA LEU A 123 15.95 3.17 -2.96
C LEU A 123 15.75 1.97 -2.01
N LEU A 124 14.80 2.09 -1.07
CA LEU A 124 14.48 1.05 -0.09
C LEU A 124 13.56 -0.04 -0.66
N THR A 125 12.71 0.30 -1.63
CA THR A 125 11.75 -0.61 -2.28
C THR A 125 12.41 -1.39 -3.41
#